data_AF-A0AA88A7W5-F1
#
_entry.id   AF-A0AA88A7W5-F1
#
_cell.length_a   1.000
_cell.length_b   1.000
_cell.length_c   1.000
_cell.angle_alpha   90.00
_cell.angle_beta   90.00
_cell.angle_gamma   90.00
#
_symmetry.space_group_name_H-M   'P 1'
#
loop_
_entity.id
_entity.type
_entity.pdbx_description
1 polymer ?
#
loop_
_entity_poly.entity_id
_entity_poly.type
_entity_poly.pdbx_seq_one_letter_code
_entity_poly.pdbx_strand_id
1 'polypeptide(L)'
;MGTVQIIQKKHHDFTTVSVAPGRISSFLLRRQYWQVYTRSPHHYQLDEAPGLNSSLRGRLPELNFSPSNLSLETVVVGKWYCPFVFVKECDGDLEEQMKKFMFYVVKLEQRWEKIVECENGENRDGKVVYVDVLVERDKASADEEEAVCDWGHVDNGVIWFRSAKNGEGEEARLLGLSVLVAERMRWEQERVGWRIDELQRQVKVKRIEEFEGHGEWRKFGCYVLVERFVFKRMDESVLLTHDFKHTNHISCKWE
;
A
#
# COMPACT_ATOMS: atom_id res chain seq x y z
N MET A 1 17.42 4.76 -26.68
CA MET A 1 16.63 6.01 -26.80
C MET A 1 17.56 7.21 -26.67
N GLY A 2 17.36 8.27 -27.45
CA GLY A 2 18.11 9.52 -27.32
C GLY A 2 17.45 10.43 -26.29
N THR A 3 18.24 11.11 -25.46
CA THR A 3 17.72 12.12 -24.54
C THR A 3 17.27 13.35 -25.33
N VAL A 4 16.04 13.80 -25.09
CA VAL A 4 15.43 14.93 -25.80
C VAL A 4 15.02 15.98 -24.77
N GLN A 5 15.29 17.25 -25.06
CA GLN A 5 14.81 18.38 -24.27
C GLN A 5 13.54 18.94 -24.91
N ILE A 6 12.47 19.08 -24.13
CA ILE A 6 11.24 19.76 -24.54
C ILE A 6 11.35 21.24 -24.19
N ILE A 7 11.08 22.11 -25.15
CA ILE A 7 11.12 23.57 -25.03
C ILE A 7 9.73 24.10 -25.33
N GLN A 8 9.11 24.75 -24.36
CA GLN A 8 7.85 25.47 -24.56
C GLN A 8 8.08 26.75 -25.37
N LYS A 9 7.22 26.98 -26.37
CA LYS A 9 7.12 28.20 -27.16
C LYS A 9 5.87 28.98 -26.74
N LYS A 10 5.55 30.07 -27.44
CA LYS A 10 4.35 30.88 -27.17
C LYS A 10 3.08 30.05 -27.46
N HIS A 11 1.99 30.30 -26.73
CA HIS A 11 0.65 29.72 -26.99
C HIS A 11 0.59 28.18 -27.15
N HIS A 12 0.95 27.41 -26.12
CA HIS A 12 0.82 25.93 -26.09
C HIS A 12 1.60 25.16 -27.18
N ASP A 13 2.44 25.85 -27.95
CA ASP A 13 3.37 25.23 -28.87
C ASP A 13 4.62 24.77 -28.12
N PHE A 14 5.18 23.65 -28.54
CA PHE A 14 6.46 23.18 -28.02
C PHE A 14 7.34 22.64 -29.14
N THR A 15 8.62 22.51 -28.85
CA THR A 15 9.63 21.97 -29.76
C THR A 15 10.62 21.11 -28.98
N THR A 16 11.15 20.10 -29.65
CA THR A 16 12.08 19.14 -29.05
C THR A 16 13.46 19.27 -29.68
N VAL A 17 14.50 19.30 -28.85
CA VAL A 17 15.90 19.34 -29.29
C VAL A 17 16.60 18.07 -28.81
N SER A 18 17.34 17.39 -29.70
CA SER A 18 18.16 16.25 -29.32
C SER A 18 19.33 16.73 -28.47
N VAL A 19 19.48 16.18 -27.27
CA VAL A 19 20.57 16.54 -26.35
C VAL A 19 21.84 15.72 -26.66
N ALA A 20 21.69 14.58 -27.34
CA ALA A 20 22.81 13.74 -27.76
C ALA A 20 23.12 13.94 -29.26
N PRO A 21 24.38 14.27 -29.63
CA PRO A 21 24.81 14.35 -31.03
C PRO A 21 24.61 13.00 -31.74
N GLY A 22 24.01 13.02 -32.93
CA GLY A 22 23.93 11.85 -33.82
C GLY A 22 22.81 10.84 -33.54
N ARG A 23 21.96 11.03 -32.53
CA ARG A 23 20.82 10.13 -32.29
C ARG A 23 19.53 10.65 -32.93
N ILE A 24 18.87 9.76 -33.67
CA ILE A 24 17.62 10.01 -34.37
C ILE A 24 16.46 9.98 -33.36
N SER A 25 15.84 11.13 -33.11
CA SER A 25 14.59 11.22 -32.35
C SER A 25 13.43 10.58 -33.14
N SER A 26 12.42 10.02 -32.44
CA SER A 26 11.25 9.41 -33.07
C SER A 26 10.52 10.41 -33.96
N PHE A 27 9.82 9.93 -35.01
CA PHE A 27 9.20 10.78 -36.03
C PHE A 27 8.29 11.87 -35.44
N LEU A 28 7.54 11.55 -34.38
CA LEU A 28 6.67 12.50 -33.68
C LEU A 28 7.45 13.66 -33.06
N LEU A 29 8.63 13.40 -32.49
CA LEU A 29 9.49 14.38 -31.83
C LEU A 29 10.40 15.15 -32.80
N ARG A 30 10.36 14.83 -34.11
CA ARG A 30 11.06 15.60 -35.16
C ARG A 30 10.21 16.74 -35.72
N ARG A 31 8.89 16.68 -35.55
CA ARG A 31 8.00 17.76 -35.98
C ARG A 31 8.21 18.96 -35.06
N GLN A 32 8.55 20.11 -35.65
CA GLN A 32 8.59 21.38 -34.92
C GLN A 32 7.16 21.90 -34.74
N TYR A 33 6.91 22.60 -33.63
CA TYR A 33 5.62 23.24 -33.33
C TYR A 33 4.46 22.26 -33.14
N TRP A 34 4.64 21.27 -32.27
CA TRP A 34 3.51 20.46 -31.83
C TRP A 34 2.68 21.26 -30.82
N GLN A 35 1.37 21.29 -31.06
CA GLN A 35 0.37 21.85 -30.17
C GLN A 35 -0.10 20.77 -29.21
N VAL A 36 0.16 20.95 -27.92
CA VAL A 36 -0.45 20.09 -26.90
C VAL A 36 -1.72 20.75 -26.43
N TYR A 37 -2.84 20.14 -26.81
CA TYR A 37 -4.14 20.47 -26.25
C TYR A 37 -4.33 19.68 -24.97
N THR A 38 -4.15 20.35 -23.83
CA THR A 38 -4.59 19.80 -22.54
C THR A 38 -6.06 20.14 -22.36
N ARG A 39 -6.94 19.14 -22.48
CA ARG A 39 -8.30 19.27 -21.96
C ARG A 39 -8.32 18.62 -20.59
N SER A 40 -8.66 19.39 -19.57
CA SER A 40 -8.99 18.81 -18.27
C SER A 40 -10.22 17.92 -18.46
N PRO A 41 -10.10 16.61 -18.29
CA PRO A 41 -11.26 15.73 -18.43
C PRO A 41 -12.31 16.09 -17.38
N HIS A 42 -13.57 16.16 -17.81
CA HIS A 42 -14.68 16.56 -16.94
C HIS A 42 -15.15 15.43 -15.99
N HIS A 43 -14.65 14.21 -16.17
CA HIS A 43 -15.14 13.02 -15.48
C HIS A 43 -14.33 12.67 -14.23
N TYR A 44 -13.25 13.38 -13.91
CA TYR A 44 -12.53 13.23 -12.64
C TYR A 44 -11.83 14.52 -12.21
N GLN A 45 -11.61 14.65 -10.91
CA GLN A 45 -10.85 15.74 -10.30
C GLN A 45 -9.67 15.16 -9.53
N LEU A 46 -8.47 15.71 -9.76
CA LEU A 46 -7.29 15.37 -8.99
C LEU A 46 -7.10 16.40 -7.89
N ASP A 47 -6.93 15.92 -6.67
CA ASP A 47 -6.63 16.72 -5.50
C ASP A 47 -5.13 16.71 -5.21
N GLU A 48 -4.73 17.46 -4.18
CA GLU A 48 -3.36 17.42 -3.70
C GLU A 48 -2.95 15.99 -3.28
N ALA A 49 -1.78 15.57 -3.75
CA ALA A 49 -1.20 14.26 -3.51
C ALA A 49 0.32 14.44 -3.37
N PRO A 50 0.79 14.89 -2.19
CA PRO A 50 2.18 15.32 -1.99
C PRO A 50 3.19 14.15 -1.96
N GLY A 51 2.71 12.91 -2.08
CA GLY A 51 3.52 11.70 -1.98
C GLY A 51 3.64 11.22 -0.53
N LEU A 52 4.78 10.63 -0.20
CA LEU A 52 5.06 10.05 1.12
C LEU A 52 5.51 11.13 2.11
N ASN A 53 4.84 11.23 3.25
CA ASN A 53 5.26 12.06 4.36
C ASN A 53 6.14 11.25 5.34
N SER A 54 7.45 11.24 5.10
CA SER A 54 8.41 10.47 5.92
C SER A 54 8.43 10.91 7.39
N SER A 55 8.22 12.20 7.67
CA SER A 55 8.20 12.69 9.06
C SER A 55 6.97 12.18 9.81
N LEU A 56 5.80 12.13 9.17
CA LEU A 56 4.58 11.61 9.78
C LEU A 56 4.67 10.10 9.96
N ARG A 57 5.13 9.37 8.93
CA ARG A 57 5.36 7.92 8.97
C ARG A 57 6.30 7.48 10.09
N GLY A 58 7.33 8.28 10.37
CA GLY A 58 8.30 7.97 11.43
C GLY A 58 7.81 8.23 12.85
N ARG A 59 6.74 9.02 13.04
CA ARG A 59 6.17 9.29 14.38
C ARG A 59 5.35 8.12 14.92
N LEU A 60 4.85 7.27 14.02
CA LEU A 60 3.90 6.18 14.29
C LEU A 60 2.55 6.69 14.86
N PRO A 61 1.44 5.96 14.69
CA PRO A 61 0.17 6.31 15.30
C PRO A 61 0.23 6.25 16.84
N GLU A 62 -0.54 7.10 17.52
CA GLU A 62 -0.68 7.02 18.97
C GLU A 62 -1.51 5.78 19.37
N LEU A 63 -1.05 5.07 20.40
CA LEU A 63 -1.78 3.92 20.95
C LEU A 63 -2.61 4.39 22.16
N ASN A 64 -3.73 5.07 21.92
CA ASN A 64 -4.60 5.58 22.99
C ASN A 64 -5.65 4.54 23.38
N PHE A 65 -5.69 4.15 24.66
CA PHE A 65 -6.76 3.32 25.19
C PHE A 65 -7.93 4.20 25.61
N SER A 66 -9.09 4.00 25.00
CA SER A 66 -10.35 4.41 25.62
C SER A 66 -11.26 3.17 25.73
N PRO A 67 -11.88 2.93 26.90
CA PRO A 67 -12.61 1.69 27.23
C PRO A 67 -13.84 1.39 26.36
N SER A 68 -14.24 2.30 25.48
CA SER A 68 -15.43 2.18 24.63
C SER A 68 -15.16 2.16 23.12
N ASN A 69 -13.92 2.41 22.67
CA ASN A 69 -13.59 2.42 21.25
C ASN A 69 -12.18 1.89 21.00
N LEU A 70 -12.10 0.67 20.46
CA LEU A 70 -10.94 0.17 19.70
C LEU A 70 -10.89 0.86 18.33
N SER A 71 -10.93 2.20 18.31
CA SER A 71 -10.64 2.97 17.13
C SER A 71 -9.14 3.10 17.04
N LEU A 72 -8.49 2.10 16.45
CA LEU A 72 -7.09 2.19 16.08
C LEU A 72 -7.00 3.29 15.02
N GLU A 73 -6.63 4.50 15.45
CA GLU A 73 -6.60 5.68 14.59
C GLU A 73 -5.72 5.37 13.39
N THR A 74 -6.34 5.39 12.22
CA THR A 74 -5.65 5.12 10.97
C THR A 74 -5.11 6.44 10.45
N VAL A 75 -3.79 6.56 10.42
CA VAL A 75 -3.09 7.78 10.00
C VAL A 75 -2.67 7.62 8.56
N VAL A 76 -3.12 8.52 7.68
CA VAL A 76 -2.66 8.55 6.28
C VAL A 76 -1.29 9.21 6.22
N VAL A 77 -0.26 8.44 5.89
CA VAL A 77 1.13 8.89 5.83
C VAL A 77 1.64 9.12 4.42
N GLY A 78 0.86 8.75 3.41
CA GLY A 78 1.16 9.10 2.03
C GLY A 78 -0.07 9.07 1.13
N LYS A 79 -0.06 9.93 0.10
CA LYS A 79 -1.08 10.00 -0.93
C LYS A 79 -0.44 10.35 -2.27
N TRP A 80 -0.66 9.53 -3.29
CA TRP A 80 -0.22 9.76 -4.67
C TRP A 80 -1.22 9.16 -5.65
N TYR A 81 -1.04 9.41 -6.94
CA TYR A 81 -1.84 8.82 -8.01
C TYR A 81 -1.08 7.73 -8.74
N CYS A 82 -1.78 6.66 -9.12
CA CYS A 82 -1.28 5.61 -9.99
C CYS A 82 -2.05 5.64 -11.31
N PRO A 83 -1.40 5.90 -12.46
CA PRO A 83 -2.05 5.83 -13.76
C PRO A 83 -2.58 4.43 -14.09
N PHE A 84 -3.69 4.35 -14.83
CA PHE A 84 -4.35 3.08 -15.18
C PHE A 84 -3.45 2.08 -15.91
N VAL A 85 -2.44 2.53 -16.64
CA VAL A 85 -1.51 1.64 -17.37
C VAL A 85 -0.76 0.68 -16.45
N PHE A 86 -0.66 0.99 -15.15
CA PHE A 86 0.00 0.14 -14.16
C PHE A 86 -0.97 -0.75 -13.36
N VAL A 87 -2.26 -0.68 -13.64
CA VAL A 87 -3.32 -1.41 -12.94
C VAL A 87 -4.09 -2.23 -13.97
N LYS A 88 -4.27 -3.52 -13.71
CA LYS A 88 -5.00 -4.46 -14.56
C LYS A 88 -6.22 -4.96 -13.82
N GLU A 89 -7.32 -4.25 -13.95
CA GLU A 89 -8.62 -4.77 -13.51
C GLU A 89 -9.05 -5.92 -14.44
N CYS A 90 -9.71 -6.94 -13.89
CA CYS A 90 -10.19 -8.08 -14.67
C CYS A 90 -11.58 -7.80 -15.29
N ASP A 91 -12.24 -6.73 -14.86
CA ASP A 91 -13.56 -6.32 -15.33
C ASP A 91 -13.45 -5.32 -16.50
N GLY A 92 -13.91 -5.73 -17.68
CA GLY A 92 -14.01 -4.87 -18.86
C GLY A 92 -12.71 -4.77 -19.67
N ASP A 93 -12.77 -4.00 -20.76
CA ASP A 93 -11.60 -3.78 -21.61
C ASP A 93 -10.77 -2.56 -21.17
N LEU A 94 -9.57 -2.44 -21.73
CA LEU A 94 -8.64 -1.35 -21.42
C LEU A 94 -9.19 0.04 -21.78
N GLU A 95 -10.03 0.13 -22.81
CA GLU A 95 -10.61 1.39 -23.26
C GLU A 95 -11.66 1.88 -22.26
N GLU A 96 -12.49 0.99 -21.75
CA GLU A 96 -13.45 1.27 -20.69
C GLU A 96 -12.76 1.64 -19.37
N GLN A 97 -11.73 0.86 -18.97
CA GLN A 97 -10.93 1.18 -17.79
C GLN A 97 -10.32 2.58 -17.90
N MET A 98 -9.73 2.92 -19.05
CA MET A 98 -9.15 4.24 -19.29
C MET A 98 -10.19 5.37 -19.19
N LYS A 99 -11.41 5.14 -19.68
CA LYS A 99 -12.50 6.14 -19.64
C LYS A 99 -13.06 6.35 -18.23
N LYS A 100 -13.17 5.29 -17.42
CA LYS A 100 -13.75 5.36 -16.07
C LYS A 100 -12.70 5.69 -15.00
N PHE A 101 -11.53 5.06 -15.09
CA PHE A 101 -10.52 5.00 -14.03
C PHE A 101 -9.13 5.33 -14.57
N MET A 102 -8.98 6.51 -15.18
CA MET A 102 -7.69 6.96 -15.73
C MET A 102 -6.57 7.02 -14.68
N PHE A 103 -6.93 7.34 -13.44
CA PHE A 103 -6.05 7.36 -12.28
C PHE A 103 -6.68 6.59 -11.13
N TYR A 104 -5.82 6.07 -10.26
CA TYR A 104 -6.18 5.48 -8.99
C TYR A 104 -5.55 6.32 -7.88
N VAL A 105 -6.32 6.63 -6.84
CA VAL A 105 -5.77 7.23 -5.63
C VAL A 105 -5.09 6.12 -4.85
N VAL A 106 -3.80 6.28 -4.56
CA VAL A 106 -3.06 5.38 -3.70
C VAL A 106 -2.76 6.09 -2.39
N LYS A 107 -3.15 5.46 -1.28
CA LYS A 107 -2.83 5.92 0.07
C LYS A 107 -1.95 4.89 0.76
N LEU A 108 -1.03 5.37 1.60
CA LEU A 108 -0.34 4.57 2.59
C LEU A 108 -0.85 4.99 3.96
N GLU A 109 -1.42 4.03 4.68
CA GLU A 109 -2.04 4.21 5.99
C GLU A 109 -1.24 3.47 7.05
N GLN A 110 -1.15 4.02 8.25
CA GLN A 110 -0.56 3.38 9.43
C GLN A 110 -1.62 3.20 10.51
N ARG A 111 -1.62 2.04 11.16
CA ARG A 111 -2.45 1.77 12.33
C ARG A 111 -1.77 0.73 13.21
N TRP A 112 -2.12 0.71 14.50
CA TRP A 112 -1.83 -0.44 15.35
C TRP A 112 -2.91 -1.50 15.11
N GLU A 113 -2.57 -2.79 15.18
CA GLU A 113 -3.53 -3.89 15.16
C GLU A 113 -3.28 -4.79 16.38
N LYS A 114 -4.34 -5.11 17.12
CA LYS A 114 -4.23 -5.96 18.32
C LYS A 114 -3.93 -7.40 17.92
N ILE A 115 -2.90 -7.98 18.51
CA ILE A 115 -2.52 -9.39 18.29
C ILE A 115 -2.77 -10.28 19.51
N VAL A 116 -2.74 -9.71 20.72
CA VAL A 116 -3.06 -10.41 21.97
C VAL A 116 -3.81 -9.48 22.92
N GLU A 117 -4.79 -10.04 23.63
CA GLU A 117 -5.45 -9.42 24.77
C GLU A 117 -5.43 -10.40 25.95
N CYS A 118 -5.12 -9.90 27.13
CA CYS A 118 -5.22 -10.67 28.37
C CYS A 118 -5.93 -9.81 29.40
N GLU A 119 -6.82 -10.43 30.16
CA GLU A 119 -7.45 -9.80 31.33
C GLU A 119 -6.94 -10.50 32.58
N ASN A 120 -6.74 -9.72 33.64
CA ASN A 120 -6.37 -10.27 34.92
C ASN A 120 -7.63 -10.83 35.59
N GLY A 121 -7.64 -12.14 35.85
CA GLY A 121 -8.71 -12.78 36.61
C GLY A 121 -8.43 -12.68 38.10
N GLU A 122 -9.48 -12.72 38.93
CA GLU A 122 -9.45 -12.52 40.40
C GLU A 122 -8.49 -13.45 41.19
N ASN A 123 -7.83 -14.41 40.55
CA ASN A 123 -6.94 -15.40 41.19
C ASN A 123 -5.56 -15.54 40.51
N ARG A 124 -5.11 -14.53 39.75
CA ARG A 124 -3.77 -14.55 39.12
C ARG A 124 -2.85 -13.53 39.79
N ASP A 125 -1.97 -14.02 40.66
CA ASP A 125 -0.77 -13.30 41.13
C ASP A 125 0.29 -13.08 40.02
N GLY A 126 -0.06 -13.39 38.77
CA GLY A 126 0.85 -13.33 37.63
C GLY A 126 1.09 -11.89 37.20
N LYS A 127 2.25 -11.35 37.57
CA LYS A 127 2.80 -10.12 36.98
C LYS A 127 3.40 -10.31 35.58
N VAL A 128 3.26 -11.51 35.00
CA VAL A 128 3.93 -11.89 33.76
C VAL A 128 2.91 -12.38 32.75
N VAL A 129 2.96 -11.84 31.54
CA VAL A 129 2.17 -12.28 30.39
C VAL A 129 3.10 -12.85 29.33
N TYR A 130 2.80 -14.09 28.91
CA TYR A 130 3.48 -14.75 27.80
C TYR A 130 2.70 -14.49 26.51
N VAL A 131 3.32 -13.78 25.58
CA VAL A 131 2.79 -13.58 24.24
C VAL A 131 3.34 -14.72 23.38
N ASP A 132 2.48 -15.62 22.91
CA ASP A 132 2.83 -16.62 21.89
C ASP A 132 1.75 -16.68 20.81
N VAL A 133 1.93 -15.93 19.71
CA VAL A 133 0.93 -15.78 18.64
C VAL A 133 1.55 -15.91 17.25
N LEU A 134 0.82 -16.52 16.33
CA LEU A 134 1.16 -16.54 14.90
C LEU A 134 0.55 -15.31 14.23
N VAL A 135 1.38 -14.50 13.59
CA VAL A 135 0.98 -13.27 12.90
C VAL A 135 1.22 -13.44 11.40
N GLU A 136 0.16 -13.27 10.61
CA GLU A 136 0.26 -13.15 9.15
C GLU A 136 0.96 -11.84 8.78
N ARG A 137 2.02 -11.93 7.98
CA ARG A 137 2.87 -10.79 7.61
C ARG A 137 2.21 -9.84 6.64
N ASP A 138 1.40 -10.36 5.73
CA ASP A 138 0.64 -9.56 4.80
C ASP A 138 -0.73 -10.15 4.54
N LYS A 139 -1.69 -9.28 4.24
CA LYS A 139 -3.05 -9.64 3.89
C LYS A 139 -3.57 -8.68 2.83
N ALA A 140 -4.08 -9.22 1.73
CA ALA A 140 -4.65 -8.41 0.66
C ALA A 140 -6.14 -8.68 0.47
N SER A 141 -6.85 -7.68 -0.05
CA SER A 141 -8.20 -7.84 -0.56
C SER A 141 -8.37 -6.99 -1.81
N ALA A 142 -8.88 -7.61 -2.88
CA ALA A 142 -9.17 -6.97 -4.16
C ALA A 142 -10.69 -7.02 -4.39
N ASP A 143 -11.31 -5.86 -4.65
CA ASP A 143 -12.77 -5.71 -4.78
C ASP A 143 -13.56 -6.44 -3.69
N GLU A 144 -13.18 -6.21 -2.43
CA GLU A 144 -13.77 -6.79 -1.22
C GLU A 144 -13.59 -8.32 -1.07
N GLU A 145 -12.95 -8.98 -2.02
CA GLU A 145 -12.58 -10.39 -1.95
C GLU A 145 -11.18 -10.56 -1.36
N GLU A 146 -10.99 -11.58 -0.52
CA GLU A 146 -9.68 -11.89 0.06
C GLU A 146 -8.73 -12.40 -1.03
N ALA A 147 -7.56 -11.76 -1.10
CA ALA A 147 -6.60 -11.95 -2.16
C ALA A 147 -5.23 -12.37 -1.62
N VAL A 148 -4.54 -13.17 -2.42
CA VAL A 148 -3.16 -13.59 -2.23
C VAL A 148 -2.31 -12.91 -3.30
N CYS A 149 -1.31 -12.14 -2.86
CA CYS A 149 -0.34 -11.54 -3.76
C CYS A 149 0.72 -12.56 -4.18
N ASP A 150 0.88 -12.75 -5.49
CA ASP A 150 1.83 -13.71 -6.08
C ASP A 150 3.19 -13.04 -6.34
N TRP A 151 3.87 -12.62 -5.27
CA TRP A 151 5.13 -11.86 -5.34
C TRP A 151 6.23 -12.52 -6.19
N GLY A 152 6.26 -13.86 -6.23
CA GLY A 152 7.28 -14.65 -6.93
C GLY A 152 6.98 -14.93 -8.40
N HIS A 153 5.78 -14.58 -8.89
CA HIS A 153 5.36 -14.86 -10.26
C HIS A 153 4.97 -13.59 -11.00
N VAL A 154 5.76 -13.27 -12.02
CA VAL A 154 5.49 -12.15 -12.93
C VAL A 154 4.99 -12.71 -14.25
N ASP A 155 3.77 -12.34 -14.64
CA ASP A 155 3.21 -12.65 -15.95
C ASP A 155 3.06 -11.36 -16.77
N ASN A 156 3.75 -11.29 -17.91
CA ASN A 156 3.75 -10.13 -18.81
C ASN A 156 4.03 -8.78 -18.11
N GLY A 157 4.94 -8.78 -17.11
CA GLY A 157 5.30 -7.58 -16.35
C GLY A 157 4.25 -7.17 -15.30
N VAL A 158 3.33 -8.07 -14.95
CA VAL A 158 2.26 -7.88 -13.96
C VAL A 158 2.41 -8.91 -12.85
N ILE A 159 2.29 -8.45 -11.61
CA ILE A 159 2.12 -9.28 -10.42
C ILE A 159 0.62 -9.34 -10.11
N TRP A 160 0.10 -10.56 -9.97
CA TRP A 160 -1.33 -10.81 -9.79
C TRP A 160 -1.71 -11.02 -8.33
N PHE A 161 -2.83 -10.42 -7.96
CA PHE A 161 -3.61 -10.70 -6.77
C PHE A 161 -4.67 -11.72 -7.16
N ARG A 162 -4.59 -12.90 -6.55
CA ARG A 162 -5.49 -14.02 -6.85
C ARG A 162 -6.43 -14.27 -5.70
N SER A 163 -7.64 -14.73 -5.99
CA SER A 163 -8.60 -15.17 -4.99
C SER A 163 -7.96 -16.20 -4.06
N ALA A 164 -8.15 -16.03 -2.75
CA ALA A 164 -7.74 -17.03 -1.77
C ALA A 164 -8.64 -18.28 -1.79
N LYS A 165 -9.83 -18.20 -2.41
CA LYS A 165 -10.86 -19.25 -2.42
C LYS A 165 -10.85 -20.07 -3.72
N ASN A 166 -10.63 -19.40 -4.85
CA ASN A 166 -10.66 -20.05 -6.16
C ASN A 166 -9.32 -20.75 -6.44
N GLY A 167 -9.34 -21.76 -7.33
CA GLY A 167 -8.18 -22.60 -7.66
C GLY A 167 -7.06 -21.86 -8.39
N GLU A 168 -6.14 -22.60 -9.00
CA GLU A 168 -5.07 -22.00 -9.80
C GLU A 168 -5.55 -21.60 -11.21
N GLY A 169 -4.89 -20.61 -11.83
CA GLY A 169 -5.14 -20.20 -13.21
C GLY A 169 -5.54 -18.74 -13.38
N GLU A 170 -6.07 -18.41 -14.56
CA GLU A 170 -6.53 -17.05 -14.91
C GLU A 170 -7.84 -16.69 -14.21
N GLU A 171 -8.74 -17.66 -14.01
CA GLU A 171 -10.05 -17.47 -13.36
C GLU A 171 -9.95 -17.01 -11.90
N ALA A 172 -8.80 -17.24 -11.26
CA ALA A 172 -8.54 -16.78 -9.91
C ALA A 172 -7.96 -15.36 -9.86
N ARG A 173 -7.59 -14.74 -10.99
CA ARG A 173 -7.06 -13.38 -11.01
C ARG A 173 -8.18 -12.40 -10.67
N LEU A 174 -7.94 -11.58 -9.66
CA LEU A 174 -8.84 -10.51 -9.25
C LEU A 174 -8.32 -9.16 -9.73
N LEU A 175 -7.01 -8.94 -9.56
CA LEU A 175 -6.35 -7.68 -9.90
C LEU A 175 -4.89 -7.91 -10.26
N GLY A 176 -4.38 -7.20 -11.25
CA GLY A 176 -2.96 -7.13 -11.56
C GLY A 176 -2.37 -5.75 -11.27
N LEU A 177 -1.17 -5.71 -10.71
CA LEU A 177 -0.35 -4.50 -10.67
C LEU A 177 0.88 -4.70 -11.54
N SER A 178 1.27 -3.67 -12.28
CA SER A 178 2.58 -3.67 -12.95
C SER A 178 3.67 -3.95 -11.91
N VAL A 179 4.66 -4.76 -12.31
CA VAL A 179 5.83 -5.09 -11.49
C VAL A 179 6.48 -3.84 -10.89
N LEU A 180 6.50 -2.72 -11.62
CA LEU A 180 7.06 -1.45 -11.14
C LEU A 180 6.33 -0.89 -9.91
N VAL A 181 5.01 -1.05 -9.85
CA VAL A 181 4.19 -0.57 -8.73
C VAL A 181 4.28 -1.56 -7.56
N ALA A 182 4.15 -2.85 -7.85
CA ALA A 182 4.23 -3.88 -6.83
C ALA A 182 5.62 -3.90 -6.14
N GLU A 183 6.71 -3.88 -6.90
CA GLU A 183 8.07 -3.79 -6.33
C GLU A 183 8.28 -2.48 -5.58
N ARG A 184 7.70 -1.37 -6.05
CA ARG A 184 7.77 -0.11 -5.30
C ARG A 184 7.06 -0.21 -3.96
N MET A 185 5.89 -0.84 -3.88
CA MET A 185 5.20 -1.10 -2.61
C MET A 185 6.08 -1.94 -1.69
N ARG A 186 6.63 -3.05 -2.21
CA ARG A 186 7.55 -3.93 -1.47
C ARG A 186 8.76 -3.17 -0.93
N TRP A 187 9.48 -2.44 -1.77
CA TRP A 187 10.67 -1.69 -1.36
C TRP A 187 10.35 -0.62 -0.31
N GLU A 188 9.20 0.05 -0.39
CA GLU A 188 8.78 1.01 0.63
C GLU A 188 8.55 0.35 2.00
N GLN A 189 8.14 -0.92 2.04
CA GLN A 189 8.00 -1.70 3.28
C GLN A 189 9.34 -2.25 3.78
N GLU A 190 10.20 -2.73 2.87
CA GLU A 190 11.54 -3.25 3.23
C GLU A 190 12.44 -2.20 3.89
N ARG A 191 12.31 -0.94 3.50
CA ARG A 191 13.08 0.18 4.08
C ARG A 191 12.79 0.44 5.55
N VAL A 192 11.63 0.03 6.04
CA VAL A 192 11.24 0.15 7.45
C VAL A 192 11.31 -1.20 8.19
N GLY A 193 12.01 -2.17 7.60
CA GLY A 193 12.33 -3.43 8.25
C GLY A 193 11.32 -4.56 8.04
N TRP A 194 10.29 -4.37 7.23
CA TRP A 194 9.42 -5.47 6.81
C TRP A 194 10.15 -6.33 5.77
N ARG A 195 10.47 -7.58 6.10
CA ARG A 195 11.16 -8.48 5.16
C ARG A 195 10.22 -9.55 4.65
N ILE A 196 10.22 -9.73 3.33
CA ILE A 196 9.67 -10.92 2.70
C ILE A 196 10.55 -12.11 3.09
N ASP A 197 9.90 -13.13 3.62
CA ASP A 197 10.34 -14.51 3.44
C ASP A 197 9.23 -15.18 2.63
N GLU A 198 9.49 -15.43 1.35
CA GLU A 198 8.50 -15.98 0.41
C GLU A 198 7.94 -17.34 0.90
N LEU A 199 8.68 -18.03 1.76
CA LEU A 199 8.30 -19.30 2.38
C LEU A 199 7.55 -19.13 3.71
N GLN A 200 7.63 -17.97 4.36
CA GLN A 200 7.01 -17.71 5.67
C GLN A 200 6.08 -16.49 5.65
N ARG A 201 4.85 -16.74 5.20
CA ARG A 201 3.72 -15.79 5.32
C ARG A 201 3.30 -15.53 6.76
N GLN A 202 3.60 -16.46 7.67
CA GLN A 202 3.30 -16.33 9.09
C GLN A 202 4.59 -16.31 9.90
N VAL A 203 4.63 -15.44 10.91
CA VAL A 203 5.73 -15.35 11.88
C VAL A 203 5.20 -15.61 13.27
N LYS A 204 5.92 -16.44 14.02
CA LYS A 204 5.64 -16.68 15.42
C LYS A 204 6.25 -15.56 16.28
N VAL A 205 5.40 -14.78 16.92
CA VAL A 205 5.78 -13.72 17.87
C VAL A 205 5.77 -14.30 19.27
N LYS A 206 6.96 -14.39 19.87
CA LYS A 206 7.16 -14.82 21.26
C LYS A 206 7.73 -13.68 22.10
N ARG A 207 7.03 -13.27 23.16
CA ARG A 207 7.52 -12.26 24.13
C ARG A 207 7.09 -12.62 25.54
N ILE A 208 7.83 -12.10 26.51
CA ILE A 208 7.50 -12.15 27.93
C ILE A 208 7.42 -10.70 28.36
N GLU A 209 6.26 -10.28 28.85
CA GLU A 209 6.01 -8.93 29.32
C GLU A 209 5.74 -8.98 30.81
N GLU A 210 6.47 -8.17 31.58
CA GLU A 210 6.32 -8.07 33.04
C GLU A 210 5.64 -6.75 33.42
N PHE A 211 4.68 -6.81 34.34
CA PHE A 211 4.00 -5.65 34.87
C PHE A 211 4.84 -4.96 35.93
N GLU A 212 5.35 -3.77 35.60
CA GLU A 212 6.17 -2.95 36.49
C GLU A 212 5.37 -1.89 37.28
N GLY A 213 4.04 -1.84 37.09
CA GLY A 213 3.18 -0.86 37.75
C GLY A 213 2.95 -1.12 39.24
N HIS A 214 2.46 -0.09 39.94
CA HIS A 214 1.99 -0.22 41.32
C HIS A 214 0.54 -0.72 41.33
N GLY A 215 0.27 -1.80 42.06
CA GLY A 215 -1.07 -2.38 42.20
C GLY A 215 -1.30 -3.61 41.31
N GLU A 216 -2.56 -3.87 41.00
CA GLU A 216 -2.97 -4.94 40.10
C GLU A 216 -3.28 -4.35 38.73
N TRP A 217 -2.81 -5.02 37.68
CA TRP A 217 -3.27 -4.73 36.33
C TRP A 217 -4.61 -5.42 36.10
N ARG A 218 -5.45 -4.82 35.26
CA ARG A 218 -6.76 -5.36 34.84
C ARG A 218 -6.69 -5.88 33.41
N LYS A 219 -6.02 -5.18 32.50
CA LYS A 219 -5.93 -5.57 31.09
C LYS A 219 -4.53 -5.40 30.54
N PHE A 220 -4.18 -6.28 29.61
CA PHE A 220 -2.95 -6.25 28.84
C PHE A 220 -3.31 -6.37 27.36
N GLY A 221 -2.71 -5.50 26.54
CA GLY A 221 -2.85 -5.53 25.10
C GLY A 221 -1.49 -5.48 24.40
N CYS A 222 -1.30 -6.36 23.42
CA CYS A 222 -0.14 -6.37 22.54
C CYS A 222 -0.59 -6.05 21.11
N TYR A 223 0.13 -5.15 20.45
CA TYR A 223 -0.23 -4.58 19.17
C TYR A 223 0.96 -4.62 18.20
N VAL A 224 0.68 -4.90 16.94
CA VAL A 224 1.66 -4.81 15.84
C VAL A 224 1.36 -3.59 14.99
N LEU A 225 2.40 -2.91 14.51
CA LEU A 225 2.23 -1.84 13.54
C LEU A 225 1.84 -2.45 12.18
N VAL A 226 0.79 -1.91 11.57
CA VAL A 226 0.32 -2.29 10.24
C VAL A 226 0.43 -1.08 9.33
N GLU A 227 1.09 -1.27 8.19
CA GLU A 227 1.02 -0.33 7.08
C GLU A 227 0.13 -0.90 5.99
N ARG A 228 -0.87 -0.13 5.55
CA ARG A 228 -1.85 -0.54 4.55
C ARG A 228 -1.70 0.31 3.30
N PHE A 229 -1.46 -0.31 2.16
CA PHE A 229 -1.71 0.35 0.88
C PHE A 229 -3.19 0.26 0.53
N VAL A 230 -3.79 1.38 0.15
CA VAL A 230 -5.17 1.44 -0.34
C VAL A 230 -5.17 2.02 -1.74
N PHE A 231 -5.61 1.25 -2.72
CA PHE A 231 -5.90 1.73 -4.07
C PHE A 231 -7.39 1.98 -4.16
N LYS A 232 -7.76 3.20 -4.52
CA LYS A 232 -9.12 3.58 -4.82
C LYS A 232 -9.25 4.02 -6.27
N ARG A 233 -10.39 3.67 -6.85
CA ARG A 233 -10.84 4.24 -8.12
C ARG A 233 -11.25 5.70 -7.91
N MET A 234 -11.39 6.47 -8.99
CA MET A 234 -11.82 7.87 -8.92
C MET A 234 -13.26 8.06 -8.42
N ASP A 235 -14.08 6.99 -8.44
CA ASP A 235 -15.43 6.97 -7.86
C ASP A 235 -15.44 6.63 -6.35
N GLU A 236 -14.26 6.65 -5.72
CA GLU A 236 -14.00 6.33 -4.30
C GLU A 236 -14.16 4.85 -3.89
N SER A 237 -14.55 3.97 -4.83
CA SER A 237 -14.56 2.51 -4.57
C SER A 237 -13.15 2.00 -4.30
N VAL A 238 -13.05 1.06 -3.36
CA VAL A 238 -11.77 0.45 -2.98
C VAL A 238 -11.48 -0.71 -3.92
N LEU A 239 -10.41 -0.58 -4.69
CA LEU A 239 -9.96 -1.63 -5.61
C LEU A 239 -9.06 -2.64 -4.90
N LEU A 240 -8.11 -2.17 -4.10
CA LEU A 240 -7.14 -3.02 -3.40
C LEU A 240 -6.85 -2.46 -2.02
N THR A 241 -6.80 -3.35 -1.03
CA THR A 241 -6.11 -3.13 0.22
C THR A 241 -5.01 -4.18 0.38
N HIS A 242 -3.84 -3.76 0.85
CA HIS A 242 -2.74 -4.67 1.15
C HIS A 242 -2.07 -4.24 2.46
N ASP A 243 -2.30 -5.02 3.51
CA ASP A 243 -1.79 -4.81 4.85
C ASP A 243 -0.43 -5.49 4.98
N PHE A 244 0.53 -4.79 5.58
CA PHE A 244 1.86 -5.26 5.90
C PHE A 244 2.06 -5.13 7.41
N LYS A 245 2.15 -6.26 8.13
CA LYS A 245 2.33 -6.30 9.58
C LYS A 245 3.83 -6.33 9.93
N HIS A 246 4.27 -5.28 10.61
CA HIS A 246 5.67 -5.06 11.00
C HIS A 246 5.96 -5.72 12.33
N THR A 247 6.29 -7.02 12.34
CA THR A 247 6.54 -7.77 13.60
C THR A 247 7.80 -7.32 14.35
N ASN A 248 8.63 -6.48 13.75
CA ASN A 248 9.72 -5.74 14.40
C ASN A 248 9.22 -4.50 15.18
N HIS A 249 7.99 -4.05 14.94
CA HIS A 249 7.34 -2.92 15.59
C HIS A 249 6.12 -3.42 16.37
N ILE A 250 6.37 -3.81 17.62
CA ILE A 250 5.33 -4.29 18.54
C ILE A 250 5.31 -3.40 19.77
N SER A 251 4.12 -2.91 20.12
CA SER A 251 3.86 -2.13 21.31
C SER A 251 2.94 -2.92 22.25
N CYS A 252 3.37 -3.05 23.50
CA CYS A 252 2.60 -3.66 24.56
C CYS A 252 2.19 -2.57 25.55
N LYS A 253 1.00 -2.69 26.12
CA LYS A 253 0.59 -1.79 27.20
C LYS A 253 -0.33 -2.49 28.20
N TRP A 254 -0.24 -1.99 29.43
CA TRP A 254 -0.96 -2.46 30.60
C TRP A 254 -1.97 -1.40 31.04
N GLU A 255 -3.11 -1.85 31.53
CA GLU A 255 -4.12 -1.07 32.27
C GLU A 255 -4.28 -1.66 33.66
#